data_AF-A0A1H9PXX5-F1
#
_entry.id   AF-A0A1H9PXX5-F1
#
_cell.length_a   1.000
_cell.length_b   1.000
_cell.length_c   1.000
_cell.angle_alpha   90.00
_cell.angle_beta   90.00
_cell.angle_gamma   90.00
#
_symmetry.space_group_name_H-M   'P 1'
#
loop_
_entity.id
_entity.type
_entity.pdbx_description
1 polymer ?
#
loop_
_entity_poly.entity_id
_entity_poly.type
_entity_poly.pdbx_seq_one_letter_code
_entity_poly.pdbx_strand_id
1 'polypeptide(L)'
;MVLLSSGRIEEGDWTAALVESVETRSLQAALVARGIGATELQGLVMAAMQDGAFATAVGEIERYVVDECIDPPLLPAAQGVAPDVLLDGTARRLDAIAALSLSPYRDCVVPAHEAEPAGLTAERREIVAHATGRRTARDLAFALGRGLHPVTVEIARMIEDGLLEIAPPETSFRCSHWGLAALRPRTQAGPDFEISLRSSEV
;
A
#
# COMPACT_ATOMS: atom_id res chain seq x y z
N MET A 1 5.26 -1.61 6.39
CA MET A 1 6.59 -1.60 5.74
C MET A 1 7.11 -3.03 5.80
N VAL A 2 7.06 -3.77 4.67
CA VAL A 2 7.14 -5.25 4.62
C VAL A 2 8.48 -5.81 5.13
N LEU A 3 9.59 -5.10 4.87
CA LEU A 3 10.92 -5.54 5.31
C LEU A 3 11.04 -5.50 6.84
N LEU A 4 10.60 -4.41 7.47
CA LEU A 4 10.60 -4.25 8.93
C LEU A 4 9.61 -5.19 9.62
N SER A 5 8.38 -5.30 9.09
CA SER A 5 7.37 -6.20 9.67
C SER A 5 7.74 -7.68 9.54
N SER A 6 8.56 -8.04 8.55
CA SER A 6 9.09 -9.40 8.40
C SER A 6 10.27 -9.72 9.33
N GLY A 7 10.81 -8.74 10.07
CA GLY A 7 11.99 -8.91 10.93
C GLY A 7 13.29 -9.16 10.17
N ARG A 8 13.29 -9.00 8.84
CA ARG A 8 14.45 -9.27 7.97
C ARG A 8 15.49 -8.14 7.96
N ILE A 9 15.08 -6.96 8.37
CA ILE A 9 15.96 -5.83 8.64
C ILE A 9 15.48 -5.18 9.94
N GLU A 10 16.42 -4.83 10.81
CA GLU A 10 16.10 -4.02 11.98
C GLU A 10 15.86 -2.56 11.57
N GLU A 11 15.11 -1.81 12.38
CA GLU A 11 14.82 -0.39 12.10
C GLU A 11 16.10 0.46 11.99
N GLY A 12 17.10 0.14 12.82
CA GLY A 12 18.43 0.77 12.76
C GLY A 12 19.13 0.50 11.44
N ASP A 13 19.09 -0.73 10.95
CA ASP A 13 19.73 -1.13 9.68
C ASP A 13 19.03 -0.52 8.47
N TRP A 14 17.71 -0.39 8.51
CA TRP A 14 16.94 0.32 7.48
C TRP A 14 17.32 1.81 7.42
N THR A 15 17.42 2.45 8.59
CA THR A 15 17.82 3.87 8.68
C THR A 15 19.25 4.06 8.18
N ALA A 16 20.17 3.17 8.55
CA ALA A 16 21.54 3.20 8.06
C ALA A 16 21.61 2.99 6.53
N ALA A 17 20.81 2.06 5.98
CA ALA A 17 20.73 1.84 4.55
C ALA A 17 20.18 3.07 3.80
N LEU A 18 19.19 3.77 4.37
CA LEU A 18 18.68 5.01 3.81
C LEU A 18 19.75 6.11 3.78
N VAL A 19 20.53 6.28 4.86
CA VAL A 19 21.62 7.26 4.90
C VAL A 19 22.69 6.92 3.87
N GLU A 20 23.13 5.67 3.81
CA GLU A 20 24.13 5.21 2.83
C GLU A 20 23.62 5.27 1.38
N SER A 21 22.31 5.16 1.16
CA SER A 21 21.71 5.27 -0.17
C SER A 21 21.93 6.64 -0.81
N VAL A 22 22.16 7.69 -0.01
CA VAL A 22 22.50 9.04 -0.51
C VAL A 22 23.88 9.04 -1.17
N GLU A 23 24.85 8.35 -0.56
CA GLU A 23 26.22 8.25 -1.07
C GLU A 23 26.31 7.30 -2.26
N THR A 24 25.70 6.12 -2.14
CA THR A 24 25.70 5.07 -3.17
C THR A 24 24.72 5.35 -4.32
N ARG A 25 23.85 6.35 -4.16
CA ARG A 25 22.70 6.65 -5.05
C ARG A 25 21.83 5.42 -5.33
N SER A 26 21.83 4.44 -4.42
CA SER A 26 21.10 3.18 -4.59
C SER A 26 20.79 2.55 -3.25
N LEU A 27 19.52 2.63 -2.83
CA LEU A 27 19.06 1.92 -1.63
C LEU A 27 19.16 0.40 -1.82
N GLN A 28 18.96 -0.09 -3.05
CA GLN A 28 19.16 -1.50 -3.36
C GLN A 28 20.58 -1.97 -3.05
N ALA A 29 21.61 -1.22 -3.47
CA ALA A 29 22.99 -1.58 -3.18
C ALA A 29 23.28 -1.60 -1.67
N ALA A 30 22.80 -0.58 -0.94
CA ALA A 30 22.95 -0.49 0.51
C ALA A 30 22.27 -1.64 1.27
N LEU A 31 21.09 -2.08 0.80
CA LEU A 31 20.37 -3.24 1.38
C LEU A 31 21.05 -4.56 1.05
N VAL A 32 21.57 -4.73 -0.17
CA VAL A 32 22.31 -5.94 -0.58
C VAL A 32 23.61 -6.07 0.20
N ALA A 33 24.33 -4.97 0.44
CA ALA A 33 25.53 -4.96 1.27
C ALA A 33 25.27 -5.41 2.72
N ARG A 34 24.02 -5.30 3.19
CA ARG A 34 23.57 -5.74 4.53
C ARG A 34 23.00 -7.16 4.55
N GLY A 35 23.09 -7.90 3.45
CA GLY A 35 22.73 -9.31 3.38
C GLY A 35 21.33 -9.61 2.83
N ILE A 36 20.57 -8.60 2.38
CA ILE A 36 19.30 -8.84 1.68
C ILE A 36 19.61 -9.30 0.25
N GLY A 37 19.16 -10.49 -0.13
CA GLY A 37 19.40 -11.02 -1.47
C GLY A 37 18.77 -10.13 -2.55
N ALA A 38 19.48 -9.88 -3.65
CA ALA A 38 18.96 -9.06 -4.76
C ALA A 38 17.65 -9.62 -5.35
N THR A 39 17.55 -10.95 -5.49
CA THR A 39 16.34 -11.64 -5.96
C THR A 39 15.18 -11.49 -4.99
N GLU A 40 15.47 -11.56 -3.69
CA GLU A 40 14.47 -11.38 -2.64
C GLU A 40 13.91 -9.95 -2.65
N LEU A 41 14.80 -8.96 -2.75
CA LEU A 41 14.42 -7.56 -2.86
C LEU A 41 13.59 -7.29 -4.11
N GLN A 42 13.96 -7.88 -5.25
CA GLN A 42 13.17 -7.80 -6.48
C GLN A 42 11.78 -8.43 -6.29
N GLY A 43 11.68 -9.57 -5.61
CA GLY A 43 10.40 -10.20 -5.26
C GLY A 43 9.51 -9.29 -4.40
N LEU A 44 10.08 -8.59 -3.43
CA LEU A 44 9.36 -7.64 -2.58
C LEU A 44 8.90 -6.41 -3.36
N VAL A 45 9.74 -5.87 -4.24
CA VAL A 45 9.37 -4.74 -5.13
C VAL A 45 8.22 -5.16 -6.05
N MET A 46 8.28 -6.36 -6.64
CA MET A 46 7.19 -6.91 -7.46
C MET A 46 5.89 -7.07 -6.68
N ALA A 47 5.95 -7.62 -5.45
CA ALA A 47 4.78 -7.78 -4.59
C ALA A 47 4.18 -6.41 -4.22
N ALA A 48 5.01 -5.41 -3.89
CA ALA A 48 4.57 -4.07 -3.56
C ALA A 48 3.91 -3.36 -4.75
N MET A 49 4.44 -3.51 -5.97
CA MET A 49 3.81 -2.95 -7.19
C MET A 49 2.47 -3.59 -7.48
N GLN A 50 2.36 -4.91 -7.37
CA GLN A 50 1.10 -5.64 -7.57
C GLN A 50 0.05 -5.24 -6.53
N ASP A 51 0.47 -5.08 -5.27
CA ASP A 51 -0.42 -4.64 -4.20
C ASP A 51 -0.85 -3.19 -4.38
N GLY A 52 0.07 -2.30 -4.78
CA GLY A 52 -0.22 -0.91 -5.11
C GLY A 52 -1.21 -0.78 -6.27
N ALA A 53 -1.00 -1.53 -7.36
CA ALA A 53 -1.92 -1.57 -8.50
C ALA A 53 -3.31 -2.05 -8.08
N PHE A 54 -3.38 -3.12 -7.30
CA PHE A 54 -4.65 -3.61 -6.73
C PHE A 54 -5.31 -2.58 -5.82
N ALA A 55 -4.56 -1.98 -4.89
CA ALA A 55 -5.08 -0.98 -3.98
C ALA A 55 -5.65 0.23 -4.74
N THR A 56 -4.97 0.71 -5.77
CA THR A 56 -5.47 1.77 -6.64
C THR A 56 -6.74 1.36 -7.37
N ALA A 57 -6.81 0.15 -7.90
CA ALA A 57 -7.93 -0.30 -8.72
C ALA A 57 -9.19 -0.68 -7.92
N VAL A 58 -9.05 -1.18 -6.68
CA VAL A 58 -10.19 -1.53 -5.82
C VAL A 58 -10.74 -0.30 -5.06
N GLY A 59 -10.00 0.80 -5.05
CA GLY A 59 -10.47 2.08 -4.54
C GLY A 59 -11.30 2.86 -5.57
N GLU A 60 -11.86 3.99 -5.14
CA GLU A 60 -12.52 4.95 -6.02
C GLU A 60 -11.51 6.03 -6.46
N ILE A 61 -11.34 6.21 -7.77
CA ILE A 61 -10.44 7.21 -8.33
C ILE A 61 -11.28 8.40 -8.81
N GLU A 62 -11.32 9.47 -8.02
CA GLU A 62 -12.05 10.68 -8.43
C GLU A 62 -11.28 11.48 -9.49
N ARG A 63 -9.94 11.56 -9.35
CA ARG A 63 -9.05 12.35 -10.22
C ARG A 63 -7.67 11.72 -10.28
N TYR A 64 -6.98 11.93 -11.40
CA TYR A 64 -5.57 11.61 -11.55
C TYR A 64 -4.83 12.75 -12.25
N VAL A 65 -3.52 12.84 -12.01
CA VAL A 65 -2.61 13.74 -12.71
C VAL A 65 -1.39 12.91 -13.08
N VAL A 66 -0.90 13.10 -14.30
CA VAL A 66 0.37 12.53 -14.74
C VAL A 66 1.41 13.64 -14.59
N ASP A 67 2.41 13.41 -13.74
CA ASP A 67 3.55 14.31 -13.60
C ASP A 67 4.65 13.88 -14.58
N GLU A 68 5.22 14.82 -15.31
CA GLU A 68 6.33 14.57 -16.24
C GLU A 68 7.68 14.50 -15.49
N CYS A 69 7.76 15.04 -14.27
CA CYS A 69 8.94 15.00 -13.41
C CYS A 69 8.71 14.01 -12.26
N ILE A 70 8.96 12.73 -12.51
CA ILE A 70 8.89 11.71 -11.46
C ILE A 70 10.30 11.46 -10.93
N ASP A 71 10.54 11.86 -9.68
CA ASP A 71 11.74 11.42 -8.94
C ASP A 71 11.83 9.89 -9.00
N PRO A 72 13.00 9.30 -9.30
CA PRO A 72 13.13 7.86 -9.39
C PRO A 72 12.72 7.22 -8.05
N PRO A 73 11.96 6.10 -8.07
CA PRO A 73 11.57 5.43 -6.84
C PRO A 73 12.81 4.96 -6.09
N LEU A 74 12.75 5.00 -4.75
CA LEU A 74 13.86 4.56 -3.88
C LEU A 74 14.33 3.13 -4.17
N LEU A 75 13.40 2.26 -4.59
CA LEU A 75 13.65 0.89 -5.01
C LEU A 75 13.00 0.63 -6.37
N PRO A 76 13.72 0.87 -7.49
CA PRO A 76 13.19 0.56 -8.81
C PRO A 76 13.16 -0.95 -9.05
N ALA A 77 12.18 -1.42 -9.82
CA ALA A 77 12.21 -2.77 -10.36
C ALA A 77 13.31 -2.87 -11.42
N ALA A 78 14.21 -3.85 -11.30
CA ALA A 78 15.43 -3.92 -12.10
C ALA A 78 15.20 -3.92 -13.64
N GLN A 79 14.05 -4.41 -14.12
CA GLN A 79 13.68 -4.43 -15.54
C GLN A 79 12.40 -3.66 -15.85
N GLY A 80 11.89 -2.87 -14.89
CA GLY A 80 10.51 -2.39 -14.95
C GLY A 80 9.49 -3.54 -14.94
N VAL A 81 8.21 -3.20 -15.08
CA VAL A 81 7.13 -4.19 -15.22
C VAL A 81 6.27 -3.80 -16.39
N ALA A 82 6.00 -4.77 -17.26
CA ALA A 82 5.06 -4.57 -18.36
C ALA A 82 3.67 -4.21 -17.81
N PRO A 83 3.04 -3.12 -18.28
CA PRO A 83 1.72 -2.69 -17.80
C PRO A 83 0.68 -3.81 -17.87
N ASP A 84 0.66 -4.59 -18.96
CA ASP A 84 -0.30 -5.68 -19.16
C ASP A 84 -0.19 -6.75 -18.06
N VAL A 85 1.04 -7.07 -17.60
CA VAL A 85 1.26 -8.03 -16.52
C VAL A 85 0.67 -7.53 -15.20
N LEU A 86 0.77 -6.22 -14.92
CA LEU A 86 0.18 -5.60 -13.73
C LEU A 86 -1.35 -5.53 -13.83
N LEU A 87 -1.87 -5.19 -15.01
CA LEU A 87 -3.31 -5.09 -15.25
C LEU A 87 -3.97 -6.46 -15.15
N ASP A 88 -3.41 -7.49 -15.79
CA ASP A 88 -3.91 -8.87 -15.71
C ASP A 88 -3.86 -9.41 -14.28
N GLY A 89 -2.75 -9.13 -13.57
CA GLY A 89 -2.60 -9.50 -12.18
C GLY A 89 -3.59 -8.78 -11.26
N THR A 90 -3.92 -7.52 -11.57
CA THR A 90 -4.90 -6.73 -10.83
C THR A 90 -6.32 -7.20 -11.11
N ALA A 91 -6.68 -7.43 -12.37
CA ALA A 91 -7.98 -7.93 -12.79
C ALA A 91 -8.33 -9.26 -12.09
N ARG A 92 -7.41 -10.24 -12.11
CA ARG A 92 -7.62 -11.52 -11.41
C ARG A 92 -7.88 -11.35 -9.91
N ARG A 93 -7.24 -10.36 -9.27
CA ARG A 93 -7.44 -10.07 -7.84
C ARG A 93 -8.76 -9.38 -7.57
N LEU A 94 -9.18 -8.47 -8.45
CA LEU A 94 -10.51 -7.85 -8.38
C LEU A 94 -11.60 -8.90 -8.54
N ASP A 95 -11.47 -9.81 -9.51
CA ASP A 95 -12.41 -10.92 -9.69
C ASP A 95 -12.49 -11.81 -8.45
N ALA A 96 -11.34 -12.11 -7.83
CA ALA A 96 -11.28 -12.92 -6.62
C ALA A 96 -12.01 -12.30 -5.42
N ILE A 97 -12.05 -10.96 -5.33
CA ILE A 97 -12.74 -10.28 -4.24
C ILE A 97 -14.16 -9.83 -4.60
N ALA A 98 -14.54 -9.84 -5.87
CA ALA A 98 -15.86 -9.38 -6.32
C ALA A 98 -17.02 -10.21 -5.74
N ALA A 99 -16.74 -11.46 -5.37
CA ALA A 99 -17.71 -12.35 -4.71
C ALA A 99 -17.75 -12.20 -3.18
N LEU A 100 -16.84 -11.42 -2.59
CA LEU A 100 -16.76 -11.26 -1.15
C LEU A 100 -17.72 -10.16 -0.69
N SER A 101 -18.41 -10.41 0.42
CA SER A 101 -19.30 -9.43 1.06
C SER A 101 -18.53 -8.42 1.91
N LEU A 102 -17.43 -7.86 1.39
CA LEU A 102 -16.54 -6.95 2.11
C LEU A 102 -15.97 -5.88 1.17
N SER A 103 -16.14 -4.61 1.52
CA SER A 103 -15.52 -3.46 0.88
C SER A 103 -14.21 -3.10 1.57
N PRO A 104 -13.03 -3.25 0.93
CA PRO A 104 -11.73 -3.07 1.60
C PRO A 104 -11.46 -1.66 2.13
N TYR A 105 -12.18 -0.67 1.62
CA TYR A 105 -12.04 0.76 1.93
C TYR A 105 -13.16 1.32 2.78
N ARG A 106 -14.29 0.60 2.93
CA ARG A 106 -15.49 1.15 3.57
C ARG A 106 -15.89 0.36 4.82
N ASP A 107 -15.71 -0.95 4.79
CA ASP A 107 -16.18 -1.81 5.86
C ASP A 107 -15.11 -1.91 6.95
N CYS A 108 -15.44 -1.39 8.13
CA CYS A 108 -14.66 -1.60 9.34
C CYS A 108 -15.01 -2.96 9.94
N VAL A 109 -14.07 -3.58 10.65
CA VAL A 109 -14.29 -4.89 11.28
C VAL A 109 -14.08 -4.87 12.79
N VAL A 110 -14.85 -5.71 13.48
CA VAL A 110 -14.79 -6.01 14.92
C VAL A 110 -14.66 -7.52 15.14
N PRO A 111 -14.16 -7.99 16.29
CA PRO A 111 -14.20 -9.40 16.64
C PRO A 111 -15.66 -9.82 16.84
N ALA A 112 -16.03 -11.00 16.35
CA ALA A 112 -17.34 -11.57 16.62
C ALA A 112 -17.50 -11.85 18.12
N HIS A 113 -18.71 -11.73 18.67
CA HIS A 113 -18.94 -11.88 20.11
C HIS A 113 -18.63 -13.29 20.62
N GLU A 114 -18.74 -14.30 19.75
CA GLU A 114 -18.52 -15.73 20.04
C GLU A 114 -17.15 -16.23 19.55
N ALA A 115 -16.26 -15.34 19.11
CA ALA A 115 -14.96 -15.74 18.59
C ALA A 115 -14.08 -16.30 19.72
N GLU A 116 -13.92 -17.63 19.76
CA GLU A 116 -12.95 -18.28 20.66
C GLU A 116 -11.52 -18.02 20.16
N PRO A 117 -10.67 -17.31 20.93
CA PRO A 117 -9.31 -17.00 20.49
C PRO A 117 -8.36 -18.21 20.50
N ALA A 118 -8.82 -19.35 21.05
CA ALA A 118 -8.06 -20.59 21.14
C ALA A 118 -7.93 -21.24 19.74
N GLY A 119 -6.68 -21.43 19.28
CA GLY A 119 -6.39 -22.09 18.00
C GLY A 119 -6.16 -21.15 16.81
N LEU A 120 -6.24 -19.83 16.98
CA LEU A 120 -5.95 -18.88 15.90
C LEU A 120 -4.47 -18.95 15.46
N THR A 121 -4.25 -18.84 14.16
CA THR A 121 -2.92 -18.58 13.59
C THR A 121 -2.38 -17.23 14.11
N ALA A 122 -1.07 -17.03 14.06
CA ALA A 122 -0.45 -15.76 14.46
C ALA A 122 -1.06 -14.56 13.71
N GLU A 123 -1.25 -14.71 12.40
CA GLU A 123 -1.87 -13.70 11.54
C GLU A 123 -3.31 -13.36 11.94
N ARG A 124 -4.17 -14.36 12.15
CA ARG A 124 -5.56 -14.12 12.56
C ARG A 124 -5.63 -13.43 13.91
N ARG A 125 -4.74 -13.77 14.84
CA ARG A 125 -4.65 -13.11 16.15
C ARG A 125 -4.24 -11.64 16.04
N GLU A 126 -3.28 -11.33 15.17
CA GLU A 126 -2.89 -9.93 14.89
C GLU A 126 -4.03 -9.13 14.27
N ILE A 127 -4.79 -9.72 13.34
CA ILE A 127 -5.97 -9.10 12.73
C ILE A 127 -7.02 -8.81 13.80
N VAL A 128 -7.39 -9.80 14.64
CA VAL A 128 -8.35 -9.63 15.73
C VAL A 128 -7.90 -8.55 16.71
N ALA A 129 -6.63 -8.52 17.09
CA ALA A 129 -6.06 -7.52 17.99
C ALA A 129 -6.17 -6.08 17.44
N HIS A 130 -6.29 -5.92 16.12
CA HIS A 130 -6.40 -4.64 15.45
C HIS A 130 -7.81 -4.30 14.94
N ALA A 131 -8.75 -5.26 14.96
CA ALA A 131 -10.14 -5.11 14.57
C ALA A 131 -10.94 -4.34 15.63
N THR A 132 -10.72 -3.03 15.75
CA THR A 132 -11.36 -2.21 16.80
C THR A 132 -12.70 -1.59 16.39
N GLY A 133 -13.24 -1.94 15.22
CA GLY A 133 -14.39 -1.29 14.60
C GLY A 133 -14.07 0.06 13.94
N ARG A 134 -12.81 0.50 13.98
CA ARG A 134 -12.34 1.77 13.39
C ARG A 134 -11.43 1.58 12.18
N ARG A 135 -11.10 0.34 11.84
CA ARG A 135 -10.12 0.01 10.81
C ARG A 135 -10.77 -0.82 9.72
N THR A 136 -10.57 -0.38 8.49
CA THR A 136 -10.90 -1.10 7.27
C THR A 136 -9.84 -2.17 6.96
N ALA A 137 -10.08 -3.03 5.97
CA ALA A 137 -9.06 -3.96 5.48
C ALA A 137 -7.78 -3.22 5.03
N ARG A 138 -7.91 -2.03 4.43
CA ARG A 138 -6.79 -1.15 4.10
C ARG A 138 -5.99 -0.72 5.31
N ASP A 139 -6.66 -0.24 6.34
CA ASP A 139 -5.98 0.22 7.56
C ASP A 139 -5.26 -0.93 8.26
N LEU A 140 -5.89 -2.11 8.28
CA LEU A 140 -5.29 -3.34 8.83
C LEU A 140 -4.07 -3.77 8.02
N ALA A 141 -4.15 -3.80 6.69
CA ALA A 141 -3.01 -4.13 5.84
C ALA A 141 -1.82 -3.20 6.10
N PHE A 142 -2.07 -1.90 6.23
CA PHE A 142 -1.05 -0.92 6.56
C PHE A 142 -0.45 -1.16 7.96
N ALA A 143 -1.29 -1.34 8.97
CA ALA A 143 -0.87 -1.57 10.36
C ALA A 143 -0.05 -2.86 10.52
N LEU A 144 -0.43 -3.93 9.81
CA LEU A 144 0.25 -5.22 9.80
C LEU A 144 1.51 -5.21 8.92
N GLY A 145 1.69 -4.18 8.08
CA GLY A 145 2.75 -4.14 7.08
C GLY A 145 2.63 -5.26 6.05
N ARG A 146 1.40 -5.62 5.65
CA ARG A 146 1.08 -6.66 4.68
C ARG A 146 0.36 -6.05 3.46
N GLY A 147 0.24 -6.83 2.38
CA GLY A 147 -0.51 -6.39 1.20
C GLY A 147 -2.02 -6.30 1.47
N LEU A 148 -2.70 -5.36 0.84
CA LEU A 148 -4.15 -5.19 0.95
C LEU A 148 -4.93 -6.40 0.42
N HIS A 149 -4.56 -6.95 -0.73
CA HIS A 149 -5.26 -8.11 -1.29
C HIS A 149 -5.30 -9.32 -0.34
N PRO A 150 -4.15 -9.86 0.14
CA PRO A 150 -4.16 -11.02 1.04
C PRO A 150 -4.90 -10.73 2.35
N VAL A 151 -4.77 -9.52 2.91
CA VAL A 151 -5.49 -9.14 4.14
C VAL A 151 -7.00 -9.07 3.91
N THR A 152 -7.44 -8.56 2.76
CA THR A 152 -8.88 -8.52 2.39
C THR A 152 -9.46 -9.92 2.31
N VAL A 153 -8.78 -10.83 1.60
CA VAL A 153 -9.22 -12.23 1.46
C VAL A 153 -9.24 -12.93 2.82
N GLU A 154 -8.24 -12.70 3.66
CA GLU A 154 -8.19 -13.30 5.00
C GLU A 154 -9.30 -12.78 5.92
N ILE A 155 -9.58 -11.47 5.90
CA ILE A 155 -10.70 -10.89 6.65
C ILE A 155 -12.03 -11.48 6.19
N ALA A 156 -12.25 -11.62 4.87
CA ALA A 156 -13.48 -12.20 4.36
C ALA A 156 -13.65 -13.66 4.81
N ARG A 157 -12.59 -14.46 4.79
CA ARG A 157 -12.61 -15.82 5.36
C ARG A 157 -12.88 -15.81 6.86
N MET A 158 -12.29 -14.88 7.60
CA MET A 158 -12.54 -14.75 9.04
C MET A 158 -13.98 -14.34 9.34
N ILE A 159 -14.64 -13.59 8.46
CA ILE A 159 -16.08 -13.30 8.56
C ILE A 159 -16.91 -14.56 8.30
N GLU A 160 -16.57 -15.32 7.26
CA GLU A 160 -17.22 -16.61 6.96
C GLU A 160 -17.04 -17.63 8.09
N ASP A 161 -15.86 -17.65 8.73
CA ASP A 161 -15.53 -18.49 9.87
C ASP A 161 -16.16 -17.99 11.20
N GLY A 162 -16.86 -16.85 11.19
CA GLY A 162 -17.49 -16.27 12.39
C GLY A 162 -16.50 -15.70 13.41
N LEU A 163 -15.27 -15.36 12.99
CA LEU A 163 -14.23 -14.76 13.83
C LEU A 163 -14.29 -13.23 13.83
N LEU A 164 -14.75 -12.64 12.74
CA LEU A 164 -14.95 -11.20 12.57
C LEU A 164 -16.35 -10.90 12.10
N GLU A 165 -16.80 -9.69 12.39
CA GLU A 165 -18.03 -9.13 11.85
C GLU A 165 -17.74 -7.75 11.25
N ILE A 166 -18.52 -7.36 10.25
CA ILE A 166 -18.52 -5.98 9.78
C ILE A 166 -19.12 -5.13 10.90
N ALA A 167 -18.37 -4.12 11.33
CA ALA A 167 -18.76 -3.23 12.40
C ALA A 167 -20.09 -2.53 12.02
N PRO A 168 -21.13 -2.64 12.85
CA PRO A 168 -22.38 -1.94 12.59
C PRO A 168 -22.17 -0.42 12.63
N PRO A 169 -23.09 0.37 12.03
CA PRO A 169 -22.92 1.82 11.89
C PRO A 169 -22.60 2.55 13.21
N GLU A 170 -23.11 2.06 14.34
CA GLU A 170 -22.93 2.68 15.66
C GLU A 170 -21.51 2.49 16.23
N THR A 171 -20.84 1.40 15.87
CA THR A 171 -19.46 1.11 16.29
C THR A 171 -18.44 1.49 15.23
N SER A 172 -18.87 1.54 13.96
CA SER A 172 -18.08 2.08 12.87
C SER A 172 -17.90 3.59 13.12
N PHE A 173 -16.75 3.98 13.66
CA PHE A 173 -16.36 5.38 13.57
C PHE A 173 -16.04 5.61 12.11
N ARG A 174 -16.99 6.19 11.38
CA ARG A 174 -16.72 6.71 10.03
C ARG A 174 -15.50 7.60 10.15
N CYS A 175 -14.36 7.14 9.64
CA CYS A 175 -13.30 8.05 9.29
C CYS A 175 -13.91 8.90 8.18
N SER A 176 -14.34 10.09 8.54
CA SER A 176 -14.97 11.09 7.68
C SER A 176 -14.00 11.65 6.63
N HIS A 177 -13.05 10.85 6.13
CA HIS A 177 -12.14 11.30 5.08
C HIS A 177 -12.87 11.57 3.77
N TRP A 178 -14.10 11.06 3.58
CA TRP A 178 -14.95 11.40 2.43
C TRP A 178 -15.43 12.87 2.47
N GLY A 179 -15.25 13.56 3.60
CA GLY A 179 -15.58 14.97 3.79
C GLY A 179 -14.37 15.91 3.87
N LEU A 180 -13.13 15.42 3.67
CA LEU A 180 -12.02 16.33 3.43
C LEU A 180 -12.28 16.97 2.06
N ALA A 181 -12.62 18.25 2.07
CA ALA A 181 -12.66 19.09 0.87
C ALA A 181 -11.53 18.68 -0.04
N ALA A 182 -11.89 18.09 -1.19
CA ALA A 182 -11.01 17.41 -2.11
C ALA A 182 -9.64 18.09 -2.12
N LEU A 183 -8.60 17.38 -1.69
CA LEU A 183 -7.22 17.87 -1.63
C LEU A 183 -7.01 18.74 -2.86
N ARG A 184 -6.90 20.06 -2.65
CA ARG A 184 -6.78 20.99 -3.77
C ARG A 184 -5.54 20.53 -4.54
N PRO A 185 -5.61 20.47 -5.89
CA PRO A 185 -4.42 20.21 -6.69
C PRO A 185 -3.30 21.09 -6.15
N ARG A 186 -2.10 20.53 -5.92
CA ARG A 186 -0.91 21.37 -5.72
C ARG A 186 -0.88 22.28 -6.93
N THR A 187 -1.11 23.57 -6.72
CA THR A 187 -1.00 24.58 -7.76
C THR A 187 0.38 24.40 -8.36
N GLN A 188 0.44 24.05 -9.65
CA GLN A 188 1.67 24.01 -10.42
C GLN A 188 2.39 25.34 -10.20
N ALA A 189 3.64 25.29 -9.71
CA ALA A 189 4.48 26.48 -9.70
C ALA A 189 4.52 27.00 -11.14
N GLY A 190 4.03 28.23 -11.34
CA GLY A 190 3.89 28.82 -12.66
C GLY A 190 5.24 28.89 -13.38
N PRO A 191 5.27 28.74 -14.71
CA PRO A 191 6.47 28.99 -15.48
C PRO A 191 6.63 30.50 -15.69
N ASP A 192 7.50 31.15 -14.92
CA ASP A 192 8.08 32.43 -15.36
C ASP A 192 9.21 32.13 -16.37
N PHE A 193 8.79 31.86 -17.60
CA PHE A 193 9.65 31.93 -18.77
C PHE A 193 9.68 33.40 -19.23
N GLU A 194 10.70 34.16 -18.82
CA GLU A 194 11.21 35.29 -19.63
C GLU A 194 12.49 34.84 -20.34
N ILE A 195 12.34 34.13 -21.46
CA ILE A 195 13.40 34.11 -22.48
C ILE A 195 13.29 35.41 -23.25
N SER A 196 14.18 36.35 -22.94
CA SER A 196 14.40 37.58 -23.71
C SER A 196 15.06 37.23 -25.05
N LEU A 197 14.24 37.03 -26.08
CA LEU A 197 14.69 37.08 -27.48
C LEU A 197 14.90 38.55 -27.86
N ARG A 198 16.12 39.07 -27.68
CA ARG A 198 16.55 40.28 -28.39
C ARG A 198 17.07 39.87 -29.77
N SER A 199 16.20 40.00 -30.78
CA SER A 199 16.64 40.29 -32.14
C SER A 199 16.86 41.79 -32.27
N SER A 200 18.05 42.20 -32.70
CA SER A 200 18.20 43.30 -33.67
C SER A 200 19.56 43.18 -34.35
N GLU A 201 19.49 43.00 -35.66
CA GLU A 201 20.53 43.32 -36.63
C GLU A 201 21.02 44.77 -36.44
N VAL A 202 22.34 45.00 -36.52
CA VAL A 202 23.08 45.64 -37.64
C VAL A 202 24.56 45.25 -37.51
#